data_AF-A0AAP7GXQ0-F1
#
_entry.id   AF-A0AAP7GXQ0-F1
#
_cell.length_a   1.000
_cell.length_b   1.000
_cell.length_c   1.000
_cell.angle_alpha   90.00
_cell.angle_beta   90.00
_cell.angle_gamma   90.00
#
_symmetry.space_group_name_H-M   'P 1'
#
loop_
_entity.id
_entity.type
_entity.pdbx_description
1 polymer ?
#
loop_
_entity_poly.entity_id
_entity_poly.type
_entity_poly.pdbx_seq_one_letter_code
_entity_poly.pdbx_strand_id
1 'polypeptide(L)'
;MKAQNIMRFILMHGLLFFAVLAFADNTWTIAIDPGHGGKDPGAIGRNLKIYEKNVTLSIAKELKALLDKDPHFRAVLTRNGDYYISVPERSEIARKYKANYLVSIHADSSETPNLRGASVWVLSNRRANDEMGQWLEDHEKRSELLGGAGSVLASHNEKYLDQTVLDLQFGHSQRVGYELGNIVLRHFSQIASLSRPTPRHASLGVLRSPDIPSILVETGFLSNQEEELKLSTPAYRKRIAKAIYNGLAEYRRKNVKDEPKVAIADKNEKTSEKSTALEVKDSGIRHTVKSGEGLGKLAEKYHVSTADIIALNKLKRKALWVGETLKIPDNGKNSPITEDTSVKTKENNIVEVKDSGVRHKVKRGETLSKLAEKYKVSANDILTLNKLKRKELQVGENLKIPATAKSETSNKTEKGKDIETPKPVDKSPKTQGKSKPEVKEAVPKFHTVKKNETLYSIAREYKIAPNKLLKLNPQLKNGKVLSGQKIKLTEDQGKK
;
A
#
# COMPACT_ATOMS: atom_id res chain seq x y z
N MET A 1 -2.84 -27.56 -52.84
CA MET A 1 -3.65 -27.61 -51.59
C MET A 1 -4.58 -26.41 -51.55
N LYS A 2 -5.85 -26.56 -51.15
CA LYS A 2 -6.83 -25.44 -51.13
C LYS A 2 -6.46 -24.41 -50.05
N ALA A 3 -6.61 -23.12 -50.36
CA ALA A 3 -6.21 -22.01 -49.48
C ALA A 3 -6.84 -22.04 -48.07
N GLN A 4 -8.03 -22.62 -47.93
CA GLN A 4 -8.71 -22.85 -46.65
C GLN A 4 -7.88 -23.70 -45.66
N ASN A 5 -7.03 -24.62 -46.14
CA ASN A 5 -6.18 -25.44 -45.27
C ASN A 5 -4.97 -24.66 -44.75
N ILE A 6 -4.42 -23.75 -45.55
CA ILE A 6 -3.30 -22.87 -45.12
C ILE A 6 -3.80 -21.91 -44.05
N MET A 7 -4.98 -21.30 -44.23
CA MET A 7 -5.53 -20.37 -43.25
C MET A 7 -5.88 -21.06 -41.93
N ARG A 8 -6.34 -22.32 -41.95
CA ARG A 8 -6.53 -23.13 -40.73
C ARG A 8 -5.20 -23.48 -40.02
N PHE A 9 -4.14 -23.75 -40.76
CA PHE A 9 -2.82 -24.05 -40.19
C PHE A 9 -2.23 -22.81 -39.49
N ILE A 10 -2.33 -21.64 -40.12
CA ILE A 10 -1.91 -20.35 -39.55
C ILE A 10 -2.75 -19.99 -38.32
N LEU A 11 -4.07 -20.23 -38.32
CA LEU A 11 -4.93 -19.94 -37.17
C LEU A 11 -4.59 -20.81 -35.94
N MET A 12 -4.30 -22.12 -36.13
CA MET A 12 -3.92 -22.99 -35.02
C MET A 12 -2.55 -22.63 -34.41
N HIS A 13 -1.57 -22.27 -35.22
CA HIS A 13 -0.23 -21.91 -34.72
C HIS A 13 -0.17 -20.47 -34.19
N GLY A 14 -0.99 -19.56 -34.74
CA GLY A 14 -1.16 -18.19 -34.22
C GLY A 14 -1.82 -18.14 -32.85
N LEU A 15 -2.84 -18.97 -32.58
CA LEU A 15 -3.42 -19.07 -31.23
C LEU A 15 -2.44 -19.66 -30.22
N LEU A 16 -1.59 -20.62 -30.62
CA LEU A 16 -0.57 -21.17 -29.72
C LEU A 16 0.50 -20.12 -29.35
N PHE A 17 0.82 -19.21 -30.27
CA PHE A 17 1.75 -18.11 -30.01
C PHE A 17 1.16 -17.02 -29.10
N PHE A 18 -0.14 -16.71 -29.24
CA PHE A 18 -0.83 -15.75 -28.37
C PHE A 18 -1.14 -16.31 -26.96
N ALA A 19 -1.32 -17.63 -26.82
CA ALA A 19 -1.51 -18.26 -25.51
C ALA A 19 -0.29 -18.14 -24.59
N VAL A 20 0.92 -17.95 -25.13
CA VAL A 20 2.15 -17.76 -24.34
C VAL A 20 2.29 -16.32 -23.83
N LEU A 21 1.79 -15.31 -24.57
CA LEU A 21 1.82 -13.91 -24.11
C LEU A 21 0.76 -13.60 -23.04
N ALA A 22 -0.29 -14.42 -22.89
CA ALA A 22 -1.34 -14.22 -21.89
C ALA A 22 -0.93 -14.52 -20.43
N PHE A 23 0.33 -14.94 -20.19
CA PHE A 23 0.89 -15.14 -18.84
C PHE A 23 1.65 -13.93 -18.28
N ALA A 24 1.71 -12.81 -19.01
CA ALA A 24 2.29 -11.57 -18.51
C ALA A 24 1.24 -10.75 -17.74
N ASP A 25 1.20 -10.87 -16.40
CA ASP A 25 0.91 -9.78 -15.44
C ASP A 25 0.90 -10.20 -13.94
N ASN A 26 1.65 -11.24 -13.53
CA ASN A 26 1.79 -11.58 -12.10
C ASN A 26 3.20 -12.03 -11.67
N THR A 27 4.21 -11.92 -12.54
CA THR A 27 5.60 -12.32 -12.26
C THR A 27 6.33 -11.19 -11.52
N TRP A 28 6.80 -11.46 -10.31
CA TRP A 28 7.56 -10.51 -9.50
C TRP A 28 9.04 -10.50 -9.91
N THR A 29 9.54 -9.35 -10.34
CA THR A 29 10.96 -9.18 -10.62
C THR A 29 11.72 -8.88 -9.34
N ILE A 30 12.69 -9.74 -9.00
CA ILE A 30 13.57 -9.58 -7.84
C ILE A 30 14.96 -9.21 -8.34
N ALA A 31 15.43 -8.02 -8.00
CA ALA A 31 16.84 -7.68 -8.12
C ALA A 31 17.58 -8.30 -6.92
N ILE A 32 18.61 -9.09 -7.21
CA ILE A 32 19.47 -9.74 -6.22
C ILE A 32 20.84 -9.07 -6.32
N ASP A 33 21.28 -8.50 -5.22
CA ASP A 33 22.55 -7.78 -5.15
C ASP A 33 23.55 -8.54 -4.28
N PRO A 34 24.45 -9.36 -4.86
CA PRO A 34 25.57 -9.89 -4.11
C PRO A 34 26.55 -8.75 -3.77
N GLY A 35 26.67 -8.46 -2.47
CA GLY A 35 27.52 -7.40 -1.94
C GLY A 35 28.98 -7.50 -2.41
N HIS A 36 29.68 -6.37 -2.41
CA HIS A 36 31.10 -6.26 -2.79
C HIS A 36 31.37 -6.70 -4.25
N GLY A 37 32.61 -7.07 -4.59
CA GLY A 37 33.01 -7.57 -5.91
C GLY A 37 34.25 -6.89 -6.50
N GLY A 38 35.02 -7.64 -7.30
CA GLY A 38 36.25 -7.17 -7.93
C GLY A 38 37.30 -6.76 -6.91
N LYS A 39 37.69 -5.48 -6.96
CA LYS A 39 38.64 -4.85 -6.03
C LYS A 39 38.14 -4.72 -4.59
N ASP A 40 36.84 -4.86 -4.37
CA ASP A 40 36.22 -4.84 -3.04
C ASP A 40 36.00 -6.29 -2.58
N PRO A 41 36.80 -6.82 -1.63
CA PRO A 41 36.64 -8.17 -1.11
C PRO A 41 35.42 -8.34 -0.20
N GLY A 42 34.91 -7.25 0.38
CA GLY A 42 34.12 -7.27 1.61
C GLY A 42 34.92 -7.83 2.79
N ALA A 43 34.21 -8.39 3.78
CA ALA A 43 34.83 -9.09 4.88
C ALA A 43 35.71 -10.27 4.42
N ILE A 44 36.83 -10.46 5.11
CA ILE A 44 37.73 -11.60 4.92
C ILE A 44 37.63 -12.47 6.17
N GLY A 45 37.26 -13.74 5.98
CA GLY A 45 37.17 -14.71 7.06
C GLY A 45 38.49 -14.85 7.83
N ARG A 46 38.42 -14.97 9.16
CA ARG A 46 39.63 -14.91 10.00
C ARG A 46 40.50 -16.15 9.85
N ASN A 47 39.90 -17.34 9.66
CA ASN A 47 40.59 -18.63 9.72
C ASN A 47 40.85 -19.22 8.33
N LEU A 48 39.80 -19.35 7.53
CA LEU A 48 39.83 -19.94 6.18
C LEU A 48 40.18 -18.91 5.09
N LYS A 49 40.23 -17.61 5.44
CA LYS A 49 40.49 -16.49 4.51
C LYS A 49 39.50 -16.41 3.34
N ILE A 50 38.28 -16.93 3.52
CA ILE A 50 37.23 -16.81 2.50
C ILE A 50 36.75 -15.36 2.37
N TYR A 51 36.53 -14.92 1.14
CA TYR A 51 36.07 -13.56 0.84
C TYR A 51 34.54 -13.47 0.80
N GLU A 52 33.98 -12.45 1.45
CA GLU A 52 32.56 -12.13 1.42
C GLU A 52 32.03 -12.06 -0.01
N LYS A 53 32.72 -11.34 -0.91
CA LYS A 53 32.31 -11.20 -2.32
C LYS A 53 32.07 -12.52 -3.06
N ASN A 54 32.72 -13.62 -2.62
CA ASN A 54 32.56 -14.95 -3.19
C ASN A 54 31.39 -15.70 -2.55
N VAL A 55 31.23 -15.56 -1.23
CA VAL A 55 30.10 -16.10 -0.46
C VAL A 55 28.79 -15.48 -0.96
N THR A 56 28.72 -14.16 -1.07
CA THR A 56 27.52 -13.41 -1.50
C THR A 56 27.14 -13.76 -2.95
N LEU A 57 28.12 -13.79 -3.87
CA LEU A 57 27.88 -14.18 -5.26
C LEU A 57 27.37 -15.62 -5.38
N SER A 58 27.91 -16.55 -4.57
CA SER A 58 27.45 -17.94 -4.57
C SER A 58 26.01 -18.05 -4.06
N ILE A 59 25.66 -17.38 -2.95
CA ILE A 59 24.27 -17.39 -2.42
C ILE A 59 23.32 -16.72 -3.43
N ALA A 60 23.72 -15.61 -4.05
CA ALA A 60 22.90 -14.90 -5.03
C ALA A 60 22.63 -15.73 -6.30
N LYS A 61 23.60 -16.52 -6.77
CA LYS A 61 23.40 -17.46 -7.89
C LYS A 61 22.44 -18.59 -7.55
N GLU A 62 22.54 -19.17 -6.35
CA GLU A 62 21.58 -20.18 -5.87
C GLU A 62 20.17 -19.59 -5.70
N LEU A 63 20.05 -18.36 -5.17
CA LEU A 63 18.76 -17.67 -5.04
C LEU A 63 18.15 -17.35 -6.41
N LYS A 64 18.96 -16.90 -7.38
CA LYS A 64 18.52 -16.70 -8.77
C LYS A 64 18.00 -18.02 -9.36
N ALA A 65 18.74 -19.12 -9.21
CA ALA A 65 18.34 -20.42 -9.73
C ALA A 65 17.06 -20.99 -9.07
N LEU A 66 16.75 -20.59 -7.83
CA LEU A 66 15.47 -20.93 -7.18
C LEU A 66 14.32 -20.06 -7.69
N LEU A 67 14.53 -18.76 -7.88
CA LEU A 67 13.51 -17.82 -8.34
C LEU A 67 13.19 -18.01 -9.84
N ASP A 68 14.18 -18.23 -10.70
CA ASP A 68 13.96 -18.48 -12.14
C ASP A 68 13.22 -19.79 -12.43
N LYS A 69 13.21 -20.74 -11.47
CA LYS A 69 12.43 -22.00 -11.54
C LYS A 69 10.98 -21.84 -11.13
N ASP A 70 10.62 -20.72 -10.51
CA ASP A 70 9.27 -20.43 -10.04
C ASP A 70 8.61 -19.47 -11.04
N PRO A 71 7.53 -19.87 -11.76
CA PRO A 71 6.92 -19.03 -12.81
C PRO A 71 6.39 -17.68 -12.29
N HIS A 72 6.25 -17.56 -10.97
CA HIS A 72 5.84 -16.35 -10.28
C HIS A 72 6.95 -15.31 -10.10
N PHE A 73 8.21 -15.64 -10.43
CA PHE A 73 9.35 -14.76 -10.21
C PHE A 73 10.24 -14.63 -11.45
N ARG A 74 10.97 -13.52 -11.51
CA ARG A 74 12.07 -13.30 -12.44
C ARG A 74 13.25 -12.73 -11.66
N ALA A 75 14.36 -13.44 -11.57
CA ALA A 75 15.52 -12.95 -10.84
C ALA A 75 16.51 -12.23 -11.76
N VAL A 76 17.03 -11.09 -11.31
CA VAL A 76 18.09 -10.34 -11.98
C VAL A 76 19.22 -10.13 -10.99
N LEU A 77 20.46 -10.41 -11.39
CA LEU A 77 21.64 -10.12 -10.57
C LEU A 77 22.16 -8.72 -10.89
N THR A 78 22.63 -7.97 -9.88
CA THR A 78 23.42 -6.75 -10.14
C THR A 78 24.75 -7.13 -10.80
N ARG A 79 25.48 -8.10 -10.22
CA ARG A 79 26.64 -8.76 -10.84
C ARG A 79 26.49 -10.28 -10.93
N ASN A 80 26.90 -10.85 -12.06
CA ASN A 80 26.97 -12.30 -12.28
C ASN A 80 28.41 -12.87 -12.15
N GLY A 81 29.42 -12.01 -12.02
CA GLY A 81 30.83 -12.35 -11.91
C GLY A 81 31.54 -11.61 -10.77
N ASP A 82 32.87 -11.74 -10.72
CA ASP A 82 33.73 -11.04 -9.76
C ASP A 82 34.24 -9.71 -10.32
N TYR A 83 33.34 -8.73 -10.39
CA TYR A 83 33.66 -7.36 -10.74
C TYR A 83 33.00 -6.38 -9.76
N TYR A 84 33.59 -5.19 -9.65
CA TYR A 84 33.07 -4.15 -8.78
C TYR A 84 31.85 -3.48 -9.41
N ILE A 85 30.81 -3.24 -8.61
CA ILE A 85 29.68 -2.38 -8.95
C ILE A 85 29.57 -1.32 -7.86
N SER A 86 29.44 -0.06 -8.28
CA SER A 86 29.31 1.05 -7.34
C SER A 86 28.00 0.96 -6.55
N VAL A 87 27.98 1.45 -5.31
CA VAL A 87 26.75 1.41 -4.48
C VAL A 87 25.56 2.12 -5.17
N PRO A 88 25.74 3.26 -5.88
CA PRO A 88 24.69 3.88 -6.67
C PRO A 88 24.05 2.99 -7.75
N GLU A 89 24.90 2.37 -8.54
CA GLU A 89 24.59 1.58 -9.74
C GLU A 89 23.79 0.31 -9.42
N ARG A 90 23.97 -0.27 -8.23
CA ARG A 90 23.18 -1.43 -7.76
C ARG A 90 21.67 -1.14 -7.76
N SER A 91 21.28 0.05 -7.30
CA SER A 91 19.87 0.49 -7.34
C SER A 91 19.41 0.86 -8.76
N GLU A 92 20.31 1.37 -9.60
CA GLU A 92 20.01 1.75 -10.99
C GLU A 92 19.79 0.52 -11.88
N ILE A 93 20.54 -0.56 -11.66
CA ILE A 93 20.29 -1.88 -12.27
C ILE A 93 18.90 -2.38 -11.85
N ALA A 94 18.55 -2.29 -10.57
CA ALA A 94 17.22 -2.69 -10.10
C ALA A 94 16.08 -1.89 -10.79
N ARG A 95 16.24 -0.57 -10.95
CA ARG A 95 15.32 0.29 -11.74
C ARG A 95 15.26 -0.09 -13.21
N LYS A 96 16.41 -0.25 -13.88
CA LYS A 96 16.51 -0.62 -15.30
C LYS A 96 15.72 -1.89 -15.62
N TYR A 97 15.74 -2.87 -14.72
CA TYR A 97 15.00 -4.11 -14.88
C TYR A 97 13.57 -4.08 -14.32
N LYS A 98 13.08 -2.94 -13.83
CA LYS A 98 11.77 -2.74 -13.20
C LYS A 98 11.52 -3.73 -12.04
N ALA A 99 12.51 -3.85 -11.16
CA ALA A 99 12.43 -4.75 -10.02
C ALA A 99 11.34 -4.30 -9.02
N ASN A 100 10.49 -5.24 -8.60
CA ASN A 100 9.51 -4.99 -7.54
C ASN A 100 10.18 -4.93 -6.15
N TYR A 101 11.31 -5.64 -5.99
CA TYR A 101 12.08 -5.73 -4.75
C TYR A 101 13.57 -5.81 -5.04
N LEU A 102 14.38 -5.23 -4.16
CA LEU A 102 15.83 -5.38 -4.14
C LEU A 102 16.25 -6.16 -2.88
N VAL A 103 16.96 -7.27 -3.06
CA VAL A 103 17.51 -8.10 -1.99
C VAL A 103 19.03 -8.09 -2.10
N SER A 104 19.68 -7.26 -1.29
CA SER A 104 21.14 -7.28 -1.14
C SER A 104 21.55 -8.38 -0.16
N ILE A 105 22.65 -9.08 -0.46
CA ILE A 105 23.13 -10.25 0.27
C ILE A 105 24.57 -9.98 0.71
N HIS A 106 24.81 -10.07 2.00
CA HIS A 106 26.07 -9.77 2.67
C HIS A 106 26.43 -10.86 3.71
N ALA A 107 27.67 -10.83 4.19
CA ALA A 107 28.16 -11.66 5.30
C ALA A 107 29.08 -10.84 6.20
N ASP A 108 28.44 -10.11 7.12
CA ASP A 108 28.94 -9.23 8.17
C ASP A 108 30.29 -9.63 8.82
N SER A 109 30.94 -8.66 9.44
CA SER A 109 32.17 -8.86 10.21
C SER A 109 32.18 -7.96 11.43
N SER A 110 32.63 -8.52 12.55
CA SER A 110 32.75 -7.83 13.82
C SER A 110 34.17 -7.93 14.36
N GLU A 111 34.59 -6.90 15.09
CA GLU A 111 35.77 -6.94 15.96
C GLU A 111 35.62 -8.02 17.04
N THR A 112 34.40 -8.20 17.57
CA THR A 112 34.06 -9.27 18.53
C THR A 112 33.84 -10.59 17.78
N PRO A 113 34.75 -11.57 17.87
CA PRO A 113 34.67 -12.81 17.07
C PRO A 113 33.48 -13.70 17.44
N ASN A 114 32.89 -13.52 18.63
CA ASN A 114 31.78 -14.32 19.12
C ASN A 114 30.39 -13.83 18.65
N LEU A 115 30.32 -12.69 17.95
CA LEU A 115 29.06 -12.27 17.32
C LEU A 115 28.76 -13.17 16.12
N ARG A 116 27.53 -13.71 16.08
CA ARG A 116 27.07 -14.71 15.10
C ARG A 116 25.58 -14.56 14.83
N GLY A 117 25.11 -15.16 13.73
CA GLY A 117 23.70 -15.24 13.37
C GLY A 117 23.21 -14.11 12.46
N ALA A 118 22.25 -14.46 11.62
CA ALA A 118 21.75 -13.61 10.56
C ALA A 118 20.99 -12.36 11.07
N SER A 119 20.93 -11.33 10.23
CA SER A 119 20.07 -10.17 10.44
C SER A 119 19.56 -9.59 9.12
N VAL A 120 18.54 -8.74 9.19
CA VAL A 120 18.02 -8.03 8.01
C VAL A 120 17.99 -6.53 8.30
N TRP A 121 18.52 -5.76 7.37
CA TRP A 121 18.56 -4.31 7.41
C TRP A 121 17.61 -3.70 6.39
N VAL A 122 17.01 -2.58 6.75
CA VAL A 122 16.02 -1.83 5.96
C VAL A 122 16.32 -0.33 6.00
N LEU A 123 15.77 0.44 5.07
CA LEU A 123 16.05 1.86 4.93
C LEU A 123 15.71 2.66 6.21
N SER A 124 16.68 3.43 6.72
CA SER A 124 16.45 4.38 7.83
C SER A 124 15.79 5.67 7.36
N ASN A 125 15.02 6.32 8.25
CA ASN A 125 14.41 7.62 7.96
C ASN A 125 15.45 8.72 7.74
N ARG A 126 16.60 8.65 8.43
CA ARG A 126 17.70 9.58 8.15
C ARG A 126 18.16 9.45 6.70
N ARG A 127 18.42 8.22 6.22
CA ARG A 127 18.86 8.02 4.84
C ARG A 127 17.76 8.35 3.82
N ALA A 128 16.50 8.01 4.09
CA ALA A 128 15.37 8.42 3.25
C ALA A 128 15.29 9.96 3.13
N ASN A 129 15.43 10.69 4.24
CA ASN A 129 15.46 12.16 4.25
C ASN A 129 16.67 12.74 3.51
N ASP A 130 17.84 12.09 3.59
CA ASP A 130 19.06 12.53 2.90
C ASP A 130 18.92 12.33 1.38
N GLU A 131 18.49 11.15 0.94
CA GLU A 131 18.20 10.83 -0.47
C GLU A 131 17.09 11.72 -1.03
N MET A 132 15.97 11.88 -0.32
CA MET A 132 14.90 12.83 -0.66
C MET A 132 15.43 14.21 -1.06
N GLY A 133 16.41 14.73 -0.31
CA GLY A 133 17.03 16.02 -0.62
C GLY A 133 17.72 16.01 -1.98
N GLN A 134 18.56 15.00 -2.22
CA GLN A 134 19.29 14.85 -3.49
C GLN A 134 18.36 14.61 -4.68
N TRP A 135 17.32 13.79 -4.50
CA TRP A 135 16.31 13.54 -5.52
C TRP A 135 15.49 14.80 -5.84
N LEU A 136 15.14 15.64 -4.86
CA LEU A 136 14.46 16.92 -5.10
C LEU A 136 15.33 17.98 -5.80
N GLU A 137 16.65 17.85 -5.72
CA GLU A 137 17.60 18.74 -6.42
C GLU A 137 17.82 18.27 -7.87
N ASP A 138 17.86 16.96 -8.10
CA ASP A 138 18.07 16.34 -9.40
C ASP A 138 16.79 16.35 -10.28
N HIS A 139 16.86 17.00 -11.45
CA HIS A 139 15.71 17.14 -12.37
C HIS A 139 15.45 15.85 -13.17
N GLU A 140 16.49 15.11 -13.54
CA GLU A 140 16.36 13.89 -14.35
C GLU A 140 15.73 12.77 -13.53
N LYS A 141 16.24 12.58 -12.29
CA LYS A 141 15.70 11.60 -11.34
C LYS A 141 14.24 11.87 -10.95
N ARG A 142 13.85 13.14 -10.79
CA ARG A 142 12.42 13.51 -10.60
C ARG A 142 11.54 13.10 -11.77
N SER A 143 12.00 13.37 -13.00
CA SER A 143 11.26 13.03 -14.21
C SER A 143 11.09 11.51 -14.41
N GLU A 144 12.16 10.73 -14.18
CA GLU A 144 12.13 9.26 -14.21
C GLU A 144 11.09 8.69 -13.24
N LEU A 145 11.12 9.18 -11.99
CA LEU A 145 10.27 8.70 -10.89
C LEU A 145 8.78 8.99 -11.08
N LEU A 146 8.47 10.12 -11.71
CA LEU A 146 7.10 10.56 -11.99
C LEU A 146 6.58 10.03 -13.34
N GLY A 147 7.30 9.11 -14.00
CA GLY A 147 6.77 8.26 -15.07
C GLY A 147 6.24 9.00 -16.28
N GLY A 148 6.94 10.02 -16.76
CA GLY A 148 6.53 10.84 -17.91
C GLY A 148 5.44 11.88 -17.58
N ALA A 149 4.52 11.57 -16.67
CA ALA A 149 3.64 12.56 -16.04
C ALA A 149 4.44 13.63 -15.27
N GLY A 150 5.68 13.33 -14.89
CA GLY A 150 6.66 14.31 -14.40
C GLY A 150 6.86 15.52 -15.30
N SER A 151 6.76 15.39 -16.63
CA SER A 151 6.84 16.54 -17.55
C SER A 151 5.62 17.47 -17.44
N VAL A 152 4.43 16.89 -17.21
CA VAL A 152 3.17 17.63 -17.03
C VAL A 152 3.12 18.27 -15.64
N LEU A 153 3.57 17.57 -14.61
CA LEU A 153 3.61 18.05 -13.23
C LEU A 153 4.71 19.11 -13.01
N ALA A 154 5.91 18.92 -13.57
CA ALA A 154 7.02 19.88 -13.46
C ALA A 154 6.83 21.16 -14.29
N SER A 155 5.81 21.21 -15.17
CA SER A 155 5.43 22.44 -15.88
C SER A 155 4.94 23.56 -14.93
N HIS A 156 4.55 23.19 -13.70
CA HIS A 156 4.21 24.10 -12.63
C HIS A 156 5.20 23.84 -11.46
N ASN A 157 5.74 24.89 -10.83
CA ASN A 157 6.81 24.82 -9.82
C ASN A 157 6.35 24.22 -8.45
N GLU A 158 5.71 23.07 -8.45
CA GLU A 158 5.17 22.42 -7.25
C GLU A 158 6.19 21.48 -6.58
N LYS A 159 7.32 22.02 -6.12
CA LYS A 159 8.33 21.31 -5.29
C LYS A 159 7.70 20.52 -4.13
N TYR A 160 6.57 20.98 -3.60
CA TYR A 160 5.80 20.31 -2.53
C TYR A 160 5.05 19.05 -2.99
N LEU A 161 4.62 18.98 -4.25
CA LEU A 161 3.96 17.80 -4.82
C LEU A 161 4.99 16.69 -5.04
N ASP A 162 6.10 17.00 -5.71
CA ASP A 162 7.24 16.09 -5.90
C ASP A 162 7.70 15.51 -4.56
N GLN A 163 7.90 16.39 -3.56
CA GLN A 163 8.26 15.98 -2.21
C GLN A 163 7.20 15.05 -1.60
N THR A 164 5.91 15.37 -1.73
CA THR A 164 4.84 14.51 -1.19
C THR A 164 4.83 13.13 -1.84
N VAL A 165 5.04 13.03 -3.16
CA VAL A 165 5.08 11.74 -3.88
C VAL A 165 6.30 10.92 -3.44
N LEU A 166 7.49 11.53 -3.39
CA LEU A 166 8.72 10.91 -2.88
C LEU A 166 8.55 10.44 -1.42
N ASP A 167 7.95 11.25 -0.54
CA ASP A 167 7.77 10.92 0.89
C ASP A 167 6.79 9.75 1.07
N LEU A 168 5.77 9.66 0.20
CA LEU A 168 4.85 8.52 0.14
C LEU A 168 5.53 7.25 -0.37
N GLN A 169 6.40 7.35 -1.37
CA GLN A 169 7.18 6.23 -1.91
C GLN A 169 8.21 5.72 -0.90
N PHE A 170 9.05 6.57 -0.32
CA PHE A 170 9.99 6.19 0.75
C PHE A 170 9.25 5.53 1.92
N GLY A 171 8.16 6.14 2.41
CA GLY A 171 7.35 5.57 3.49
C GLY A 171 6.63 4.26 3.11
N HIS A 172 6.45 3.97 1.81
CA HIS A 172 6.01 2.67 1.31
C HIS A 172 7.16 1.66 1.28
N SER A 173 8.28 2.00 0.63
CA SER A 173 9.51 1.20 0.53
C SER A 173 10.00 0.72 1.89
N GLN A 174 10.05 1.61 2.90
CA GLN A 174 10.45 1.27 4.27
C GLN A 174 9.52 0.27 4.95
N ARG A 175 8.19 0.46 4.85
CA ARG A 175 7.20 -0.43 5.47
C ARG A 175 7.25 -1.82 4.84
N VAL A 176 7.25 -1.86 3.50
CA VAL A 176 7.31 -3.10 2.72
C VAL A 176 8.62 -3.85 2.97
N GLY A 177 9.75 -3.13 3.00
CA GLY A 177 11.04 -3.71 3.38
C GLY A 177 11.05 -4.26 4.81
N TYR A 178 10.42 -3.57 5.77
CA TYR A 178 10.29 -4.05 7.15
C TYR A 178 9.39 -5.30 7.26
N GLU A 179 8.26 -5.33 6.58
CA GLU A 179 7.37 -6.49 6.53
C GLU A 179 8.07 -7.71 5.90
N LEU A 180 8.64 -7.54 4.70
CA LEU A 180 9.39 -8.57 3.99
C LEU A 180 10.58 -9.06 4.82
N GLY A 181 11.34 -8.16 5.43
CA GLY A 181 12.47 -8.50 6.29
C GLY A 181 12.07 -9.33 7.51
N ASN A 182 10.91 -9.05 8.13
CA ASN A 182 10.37 -9.91 9.19
C ASN A 182 9.99 -11.31 8.66
N ILE A 183 9.51 -11.42 7.42
CA ILE A 183 9.21 -12.72 6.82
C ILE A 183 10.51 -13.51 6.60
N VAL A 184 11.51 -12.89 5.96
CA VAL A 184 12.82 -13.50 5.71
C VAL A 184 13.48 -13.96 7.02
N LEU A 185 13.47 -13.13 8.08
CA LEU A 185 14.04 -13.51 9.38
C LEU A 185 13.39 -14.77 9.99
N ARG A 186 12.07 -14.96 9.84
CA ARG A 186 11.39 -16.19 10.33
C ARG A 186 11.84 -17.45 9.58
N HIS A 187 12.14 -17.35 8.28
CA HIS A 187 12.70 -18.47 7.53
C HIS A 187 14.17 -18.71 7.89
N PHE A 188 14.94 -17.66 8.17
CA PHE A 188 16.32 -17.79 8.68
C PHE A 188 16.39 -18.45 10.06
N SER A 189 15.48 -18.15 10.99
CA SER A 189 15.51 -18.74 12.34
C SER A 189 15.33 -20.26 12.37
N GLN A 190 14.91 -20.87 11.26
CA GLN A 190 14.81 -22.32 11.10
C GLN A 190 16.14 -22.98 10.70
N ILE A 191 17.13 -22.20 10.24
CA ILE A 191 18.40 -22.71 9.71
C ILE A 191 19.66 -22.14 10.38
N ALA A 192 19.55 -20.97 11.02
CA ALA A 192 20.63 -20.22 11.64
C ALA A 192 20.12 -19.50 12.89
N SER A 193 21.04 -19.11 13.78
CA SER A 193 20.72 -18.14 14.84
C SER A 193 20.45 -16.77 14.23
N LEU A 194 19.73 -15.90 14.95
CA LEU A 194 19.52 -14.51 14.58
C LEU A 194 20.32 -13.61 15.54
N SER A 195 21.17 -12.74 15.02
CA SER A 195 21.81 -11.68 15.83
C SER A 195 20.82 -10.57 16.18
N ARG A 196 19.75 -10.41 15.38
CA ARG A 196 18.62 -9.50 15.61
C ARG A 196 17.30 -10.20 15.24
N PRO A 197 16.32 -10.32 16.15
CA PRO A 197 15.05 -11.01 15.87
C PRO A 197 14.09 -10.20 14.99
N THR A 198 14.35 -8.91 14.78
CA THR A 198 13.53 -8.00 13.96
C THR A 198 14.42 -7.17 13.05
N PRO A 199 13.92 -6.70 11.89
CA PRO A 199 14.69 -5.88 10.96
C PRO A 199 15.20 -4.59 11.60
N ARG A 200 16.37 -4.14 11.13
CA ARG A 200 17.06 -2.96 11.67
C ARG A 200 17.13 -1.85 10.63
N HIS A 201 16.68 -0.66 11.01
CA HIS A 201 16.86 0.53 10.16
C HIS A 201 18.34 0.94 10.13
N ALA A 202 18.92 1.06 8.94
CA ALA A 202 20.28 1.55 8.72
C ALA A 202 20.38 2.49 7.51
N SER A 203 21.47 3.26 7.46
CA SER A 203 21.75 4.23 6.39
C SER A 203 22.68 3.64 5.31
N LEU A 204 22.44 2.38 4.93
CA LEU A 204 23.24 1.66 3.94
C LEU A 204 22.87 2.14 2.52
N GLY A 205 23.88 2.45 1.71
CA GLY A 205 23.66 3.08 0.40
C GLY A 205 22.91 2.21 -0.62
N VAL A 206 22.94 0.88 -0.50
CA VAL A 206 22.16 -0.01 -1.39
C VAL A 206 20.65 0.06 -1.11
N LEU A 207 20.26 0.41 0.12
CA LEU A 207 18.86 0.48 0.56
C LEU A 207 18.17 1.80 0.15
N ARG A 208 18.85 2.64 -0.64
CA ARG A 208 18.50 4.05 -0.84
C ARG A 208 17.31 4.35 -1.75
N SER A 209 16.77 3.35 -2.45
CA SER A 209 15.76 3.58 -3.49
C SER A 209 14.41 4.03 -2.89
N PRO A 210 13.85 5.18 -3.32
CA PRO A 210 12.50 5.60 -2.90
C PRO A 210 11.42 4.64 -3.38
N ASP A 211 11.59 4.18 -4.61
CA ASP A 211 10.65 3.47 -5.48
C ASP A 211 10.71 1.95 -5.35
N ILE A 212 11.89 1.40 -5.03
CA ILE A 212 12.11 -0.05 -4.91
C ILE A 212 12.26 -0.44 -3.43
N PRO A 213 11.26 -1.12 -2.85
CA PRO A 213 11.38 -1.74 -1.53
C PRO A 213 12.61 -2.63 -1.44
N SER A 214 13.52 -2.28 -0.53
CA SER A 214 14.87 -2.85 -0.45
C SER A 214 15.13 -3.47 0.93
N ILE A 215 15.71 -4.66 0.94
CA ILE A 215 16.29 -5.29 2.14
C ILE A 215 17.75 -5.66 1.90
N LEU A 216 18.55 -5.65 2.97
CA LEU A 216 19.90 -6.22 2.98
C LEU A 216 19.93 -7.33 4.01
N VAL A 217 20.34 -8.52 3.59
CA VAL A 217 20.36 -9.74 4.40
C VAL A 217 21.81 -10.03 4.78
N GLU A 218 22.13 -9.86 6.07
CA GLU A 218 23.37 -10.37 6.64
C GLU A 218 23.19 -11.85 6.95
N THR A 219 23.94 -12.68 6.25
CA THR A 219 23.73 -14.14 6.25
C THR A 219 24.40 -14.87 7.41
N GLY A 220 25.32 -14.20 8.09
CA GLY A 220 26.15 -14.68 9.20
C GLY A 220 27.38 -13.76 9.35
N PHE A 221 28.28 -14.05 10.29
CA PHE A 221 29.49 -13.25 10.53
C PHE A 221 30.75 -14.00 10.07
N LEU A 222 31.47 -13.51 9.05
CA LEU A 222 32.75 -14.10 8.61
C LEU A 222 33.88 -13.93 9.65
N SER A 223 33.73 -13.01 10.60
CA SER A 223 34.60 -12.89 11.77
C SER A 223 34.45 -14.03 12.79
N ASN A 224 33.37 -14.82 12.71
CA ASN A 224 33.07 -15.91 13.63
C ASN A 224 33.44 -17.26 13.02
N GLN A 225 34.22 -18.07 13.74
CA GLN A 225 34.76 -19.34 13.25
C GLN A 225 33.67 -20.36 12.85
N GLU A 226 32.58 -20.49 13.63
CA GLU A 226 31.49 -21.42 13.31
C GLU A 226 30.74 -20.99 12.05
N GLU A 227 30.44 -19.69 11.93
CA GLU A 227 29.72 -19.13 10.78
C GLU A 227 30.60 -19.14 9.52
N GLU A 228 31.89 -18.82 9.63
CA GLU A 228 32.88 -18.93 8.55
C GLU A 228 32.96 -20.37 8.00
N LEU A 229 33.07 -21.36 8.89
CA LEU A 229 33.05 -22.78 8.52
C LEU A 229 31.76 -23.14 7.77
N LYS A 230 30.59 -22.74 8.27
CA LYS A 230 29.31 -23.00 7.59
C LYS A 230 29.26 -22.30 6.22
N LEU A 231 29.56 -21.00 6.16
CA LEU A 231 29.51 -20.16 4.95
C LEU A 231 30.51 -20.62 3.87
N SER A 232 31.61 -21.27 4.25
CA SER A 232 32.54 -21.92 3.32
C SER A 232 31.89 -23.05 2.50
N THR A 233 30.84 -23.70 3.03
CA THR A 233 30.20 -24.85 2.37
C THR A 233 29.13 -24.45 1.34
N PRO A 234 29.11 -25.05 0.13
CA PRO A 234 28.01 -24.84 -0.82
C PRO A 234 26.64 -25.27 -0.28
N ALA A 235 26.59 -26.32 0.56
CA ALA A 235 25.36 -26.84 1.14
C ALA A 235 24.67 -25.82 2.08
N TYR A 236 25.41 -25.12 2.92
CA TYR A 236 24.85 -24.07 3.77
C TYR A 236 24.42 -22.84 2.96
N ARG A 237 25.22 -22.42 1.96
CA ARG A 237 24.84 -21.32 1.06
C ARG A 237 23.54 -21.60 0.29
N LYS A 238 23.30 -22.86 -0.12
CA LYS A 238 22.02 -23.32 -0.67
C LYS A 238 20.86 -23.22 0.34
N ARG A 239 21.07 -23.59 1.61
CA ARG A 239 20.06 -23.42 2.67
C ARG A 239 19.71 -21.95 2.90
N ILE A 240 20.70 -21.06 2.93
CA ILE A 240 20.51 -19.60 3.04
C ILE A 240 19.68 -19.07 1.86
N ALA A 241 20.07 -19.41 0.62
CA ALA A 241 19.32 -19.02 -0.57
C ALA A 241 17.87 -19.53 -0.52
N LYS A 242 17.64 -20.76 -0.03
CA LYS A 242 16.29 -21.31 0.13
C LYS A 242 15.47 -20.60 1.20
N ALA A 243 16.07 -20.15 2.30
CA ALA A 243 15.38 -19.34 3.31
C ALA A 243 14.96 -17.97 2.77
N ILE A 244 15.82 -17.29 2.00
CA ILE A 244 15.48 -16.04 1.31
C ILE A 244 14.33 -16.26 0.30
N TYR A 245 14.44 -17.29 -0.55
CA TYR A 245 13.39 -17.67 -1.50
C TYR A 245 12.05 -17.94 -0.80
N ASN A 246 12.05 -18.74 0.27
CA ASN A 246 10.81 -19.06 1.01
C ASN A 246 10.17 -17.80 1.60
N GLY A 247 11.00 -16.85 2.09
CA GLY A 247 10.52 -15.57 2.60
C GLY A 247 9.90 -14.69 1.51
N LEU A 248 10.51 -14.63 0.33
CA LEU A 248 9.96 -13.94 -0.85
C LEU A 248 8.66 -14.59 -1.33
N ALA A 249 8.61 -15.93 -1.41
CA ALA A 249 7.43 -16.69 -1.82
C ALA A 249 6.25 -16.53 -0.84
N GLU A 250 6.51 -16.54 0.48
CA GLU A 250 5.50 -16.22 1.49
C GLU A 250 5.02 -14.77 1.38
N TYR A 251 5.93 -13.80 1.23
CA TYR A 251 5.54 -12.40 1.09
C TYR A 251 4.72 -12.18 -0.20
N ARG A 252 5.09 -12.83 -1.31
CA ARG A 252 4.31 -12.81 -2.55
C ARG A 252 2.91 -13.36 -2.34
N ARG A 253 2.77 -14.58 -1.84
CA ARG A 253 1.46 -15.22 -1.60
C ARG A 253 0.57 -14.47 -0.59
N LYS A 254 1.15 -13.61 0.26
CA LYS A 254 0.38 -12.73 1.16
C LYS A 254 -0.11 -11.42 0.52
N ASN A 255 0.56 -10.95 -0.54
CA ASN A 255 0.31 -9.62 -1.13
C ASN A 255 -0.23 -9.68 -2.57
N VAL A 256 0.01 -10.77 -3.28
CA VAL A 256 -0.73 -11.12 -4.49
C VAL A 256 -2.12 -11.60 -4.07
N LYS A 257 -3.15 -10.90 -4.54
CA LYS A 257 -4.52 -11.43 -4.53
C LYS A 257 -4.62 -12.34 -5.74
N ASP A 258 -4.85 -13.63 -5.50
CA ASP A 258 -4.84 -14.64 -6.54
C ASP A 258 -5.77 -14.28 -7.72
N GLU A 259 -5.19 -14.26 -8.93
CA GLU A 259 -5.92 -14.59 -10.16
C GLU A 259 -6.47 -16.03 -10.02
N PRO A 260 -7.61 -16.37 -10.65
CA PRO A 260 -8.23 -17.68 -10.45
C PRO A 260 -7.28 -18.82 -10.81
N LYS A 261 -7.18 -19.82 -9.92
CA LYS A 261 -6.46 -21.06 -10.20
C LYS A 261 -7.06 -21.73 -11.44
N VAL A 262 -6.32 -21.72 -12.55
CA VAL A 262 -6.58 -22.65 -13.66
C VAL A 262 -6.31 -24.05 -13.12
N ALA A 263 -7.36 -24.86 -13.03
CA ALA A 263 -7.24 -26.24 -12.61
C ALA A 263 -6.51 -27.04 -13.70
N ILE A 264 -5.22 -27.32 -13.48
CA ILE A 264 -4.55 -28.42 -14.16
C ILE A 264 -5.10 -29.70 -13.51
N ALA A 265 -5.77 -30.52 -14.33
CA ALA A 265 -6.43 -31.73 -13.88
C ALA A 265 -5.42 -32.89 -13.74
N ASP A 266 -4.73 -32.95 -12.61
CA ASP A 266 -4.12 -34.21 -12.17
C ASP A 266 -5.18 -35.09 -11.50
N LYS A 267 -5.17 -36.38 -11.87
CA LYS A 267 -6.14 -37.37 -11.42
C LYS A 267 -5.71 -37.97 -10.08
N ASN A 268 -6.71 -38.29 -9.25
CA ASN A 268 -6.61 -38.74 -7.86
C ASN A 268 -6.23 -37.58 -6.91
N GLU A 269 -6.87 -37.39 -5.76
CA GLU A 269 -7.56 -38.39 -4.94
C GLU A 269 -8.86 -37.85 -4.27
N LYS A 270 -9.65 -38.76 -3.69
CA LYS A 270 -10.99 -38.48 -3.15
C LYS A 270 -10.93 -37.64 -1.87
N THR A 271 -11.79 -36.63 -1.75
CA THR A 271 -12.85 -36.61 -0.71
C THR A 271 -13.85 -35.49 -0.98
N SER A 272 -15.08 -35.66 -0.50
CA SER A 272 -16.25 -34.89 -0.91
C SER A 272 -16.60 -33.75 0.04
N GLU A 273 -16.79 -32.54 -0.50
CA GLU A 273 -17.86 -31.65 -0.02
C GLU A 273 -18.59 -31.00 -1.21
N LYS A 274 -19.93 -31.05 -1.16
CA LYS A 274 -20.82 -30.77 -2.29
C LYS A 274 -21.33 -29.33 -2.21
N SER A 275 -20.75 -28.43 -2.99
CA SER A 275 -21.25 -27.06 -3.15
C SER A 275 -21.98 -26.90 -4.49
N THR A 276 -23.30 -26.75 -4.43
CA THR A 276 -24.14 -26.40 -5.59
C THR A 276 -24.05 -24.90 -5.84
N ALA A 277 -23.23 -24.48 -6.80
CA ALA A 277 -23.20 -23.09 -7.25
C ALA A 277 -24.46 -22.78 -8.09
N LEU A 278 -25.26 -21.81 -7.64
CA LEU A 278 -26.36 -21.25 -8.42
C LEU A 278 -25.78 -20.33 -9.51
N GLU A 279 -26.14 -20.57 -10.77
CA GLU A 279 -25.74 -19.68 -11.87
C GLU A 279 -26.49 -18.34 -11.79
N VAL A 280 -25.74 -17.24 -11.70
CA VAL A 280 -26.28 -15.88 -11.73
C VAL A 280 -26.74 -15.55 -13.15
N LYS A 281 -28.07 -15.46 -13.35
CA LYS A 281 -28.68 -15.18 -14.65
C LYS A 281 -28.50 -13.70 -15.06
N ASP A 282 -28.34 -13.45 -16.36
CA ASP A 282 -28.24 -12.10 -16.95
C ASP A 282 -29.66 -11.55 -17.19
N SER A 283 -30.03 -10.39 -16.62
CA SER A 283 -31.34 -9.76 -16.84
C SER A 283 -31.53 -9.17 -18.26
N GLY A 284 -30.44 -9.09 -19.02
CA GLY A 284 -30.35 -8.33 -20.28
C GLY A 284 -30.09 -6.83 -20.08
N ILE A 285 -30.37 -6.27 -18.90
CA ILE A 285 -30.18 -4.84 -18.61
C ILE A 285 -28.70 -4.48 -18.61
N ARG A 286 -28.38 -3.32 -19.17
CA ARG A 286 -27.04 -2.71 -19.19
C ARG A 286 -27.12 -1.33 -18.56
N HIS A 287 -26.18 -0.99 -17.68
CA HIS A 287 -26.13 0.29 -17.01
C HIS A 287 -24.74 0.91 -17.13
N THR A 288 -24.67 2.09 -17.75
CA THR A 288 -23.45 2.88 -17.86
C THR A 288 -23.26 3.75 -16.62
N VAL A 289 -22.14 3.53 -15.91
CA VAL A 289 -21.80 4.13 -14.62
C VAL A 289 -21.61 5.64 -14.76
N LYS A 290 -22.39 6.40 -14.00
CA LYS A 290 -22.38 7.86 -13.94
C LYS A 290 -21.51 8.34 -12.78
N SER A 291 -21.08 9.61 -12.82
CA SER A 291 -20.17 10.17 -11.80
C SER A 291 -20.78 10.14 -10.39
N GLY A 292 -20.07 9.49 -9.46
CA GLY A 292 -20.51 9.29 -8.07
C GLY A 292 -21.36 8.04 -7.81
N GLU A 293 -21.56 7.18 -8.81
CA GLU A 293 -22.11 5.83 -8.64
C GLU A 293 -21.03 4.81 -8.24
N GLY A 294 -21.47 3.66 -7.71
CA GLY A 294 -20.60 2.58 -7.23
C GLY A 294 -21.43 1.34 -6.92
N LEU A 295 -20.77 0.17 -6.83
CA LEU A 295 -21.45 -1.13 -6.77
C LEU A 295 -22.59 -1.22 -5.75
N GLY A 296 -22.43 -0.67 -4.54
CA GLY A 296 -23.49 -0.65 -3.53
C GLY A 296 -24.76 0.09 -3.97
N LYS A 297 -24.61 1.25 -4.61
CA LYS A 297 -25.75 2.04 -5.13
C LYS A 297 -26.42 1.37 -6.33
N LEU A 298 -25.66 0.69 -7.18
CA LEU A 298 -26.21 -0.07 -8.30
C LEU A 298 -26.97 -1.32 -7.80
N ALA A 299 -26.40 -2.04 -6.84
CA ALA A 299 -27.05 -3.18 -6.18
C ALA A 299 -28.38 -2.77 -5.53
N GLU A 300 -28.39 -1.65 -4.80
CA GLU A 300 -29.60 -1.07 -4.22
C GLU A 300 -30.61 -0.64 -5.28
N LYS A 301 -30.18 0.10 -6.32
CA LYS A 301 -31.02 0.58 -7.43
C LYS A 301 -31.69 -0.55 -8.22
N TYR A 302 -31.00 -1.67 -8.43
CA TYR A 302 -31.49 -2.80 -9.21
C TYR A 302 -32.00 -3.97 -8.35
N HIS A 303 -32.01 -3.82 -7.02
CA HIS A 303 -32.42 -4.85 -6.06
C HIS A 303 -31.73 -6.23 -6.27
N VAL A 304 -30.43 -6.20 -6.56
CA VAL A 304 -29.55 -7.36 -6.75
C VAL A 304 -28.42 -7.32 -5.73
N SER A 305 -27.71 -8.42 -5.48
CA SER A 305 -26.54 -8.34 -4.60
C SER A 305 -25.34 -7.72 -5.34
N THR A 306 -24.45 -7.07 -4.57
CA THR A 306 -23.17 -6.58 -5.12
C THR A 306 -22.29 -7.73 -5.62
N ALA A 307 -22.40 -8.93 -5.01
CA ALA A 307 -21.68 -10.12 -5.43
C ALA A 307 -22.16 -10.62 -6.80
N ASP A 308 -23.46 -10.56 -7.07
CA ASP A 308 -24.04 -10.99 -8.36
C ASP A 308 -23.65 -10.04 -9.49
N ILE A 309 -23.65 -8.71 -9.26
CA ILE A 309 -23.14 -7.73 -10.24
C ILE A 309 -21.66 -8.02 -10.52
N ILE A 310 -20.85 -8.28 -9.48
CA ILE A 310 -19.43 -8.63 -9.63
C ILE A 310 -19.27 -9.92 -10.45
N ALA A 311 -20.04 -10.97 -10.14
CA ALA A 311 -19.97 -12.28 -10.77
C ALA A 311 -20.36 -12.23 -12.25
N LEU A 312 -21.52 -11.64 -12.57
CA LEU A 312 -22.04 -11.56 -13.94
C LEU A 312 -21.13 -10.72 -14.87
N ASN A 313 -20.51 -9.67 -14.33
CA ASN A 313 -19.57 -8.82 -15.08
C ASN A 313 -18.11 -9.27 -14.99
N LYS A 314 -17.81 -10.30 -14.20
CA LYS A 314 -16.44 -10.77 -13.93
C LYS A 314 -15.52 -9.65 -13.41
N LEU A 315 -16.06 -8.75 -12.58
CA LEU A 315 -15.33 -7.56 -12.10
C LEU A 315 -14.25 -7.93 -11.08
N LYS A 316 -12.98 -7.86 -11.50
CA LYS A 316 -11.81 -8.04 -10.61
C LYS A 316 -11.60 -6.89 -9.60
N ARG A 317 -12.48 -5.88 -9.57
CA ARG A 317 -12.31 -4.64 -8.78
C ARG A 317 -13.63 -4.12 -8.21
N LYS A 318 -13.57 -3.43 -7.07
CA LYS A 318 -14.74 -2.82 -6.39
C LYS A 318 -15.04 -1.38 -6.82
N ALA A 319 -14.08 -0.68 -7.42
CA ALA A 319 -14.26 0.67 -7.95
C ALA A 319 -14.71 0.59 -9.42
N LEU A 320 -15.76 1.34 -9.75
CA LEU A 320 -16.30 1.43 -11.10
C LEU A 320 -15.78 2.69 -11.78
N TRP A 321 -15.58 2.64 -13.10
CA TRP A 321 -15.16 3.82 -13.87
C TRP A 321 -16.36 4.53 -14.47
N VAL A 322 -16.33 5.87 -14.50
CA VAL A 322 -17.40 6.65 -15.16
C VAL A 322 -17.36 6.36 -16.66
N GLY A 323 -18.50 5.99 -17.24
CA GLY A 323 -18.61 5.50 -18.62
C GLY A 323 -18.49 3.97 -18.77
N GLU A 324 -18.14 3.23 -17.72
CA GLU A 324 -18.14 1.76 -17.76
C GLU A 324 -19.57 1.21 -17.84
N THR A 325 -19.83 0.27 -18.74
CA THR A 325 -21.17 -0.33 -18.89
C THR A 325 -21.22 -1.73 -18.29
N LEU A 326 -22.09 -1.91 -17.29
CA LEU A 326 -22.26 -3.15 -16.54
C LEU A 326 -23.56 -3.87 -16.90
N LYS A 327 -23.49 -5.20 -17.02
CA LYS A 327 -24.62 -6.12 -17.01
C LYS A 327 -25.26 -6.14 -15.63
N ILE A 328 -26.59 -6.15 -15.56
CA ILE A 328 -27.30 -6.29 -14.27
C ILE A 328 -27.82 -7.74 -14.15
N PRO A 329 -27.61 -8.42 -13.00
CA PRO A 329 -28.21 -9.72 -12.73
C PRO A 329 -29.73 -9.70 -12.77
N ASP A 330 -30.32 -10.83 -13.15
CA ASP A 330 -31.73 -11.07 -12.95
C ASP A 330 -31.99 -11.31 -11.45
N ASN A 331 -32.92 -10.53 -10.88
CA ASN A 331 -33.35 -10.64 -9.48
C ASN A 331 -34.63 -11.51 -9.33
N GLY A 332 -35.08 -12.17 -10.42
CA GLY A 332 -36.28 -12.99 -10.44
C GLY A 332 -37.58 -12.19 -10.42
N LYS A 333 -37.52 -10.86 -10.63
CA LYS A 333 -38.67 -9.94 -10.63
C LYS A 333 -38.72 -9.13 -11.93
N ASN A 334 -39.07 -9.82 -13.02
CA ASN A 334 -39.51 -9.33 -14.34
C ASN A 334 -38.77 -8.11 -14.94
N SER A 335 -37.90 -8.37 -15.92
CA SER A 335 -37.45 -7.38 -16.92
C SER A 335 -38.62 -6.88 -17.81
N PRO A 336 -38.46 -5.80 -18.62
CA PRO A 336 -37.33 -4.87 -18.74
C PRO A 336 -37.70 -3.38 -18.48
N ILE A 337 -36.69 -2.52 -18.31
CA ILE A 337 -36.85 -1.05 -18.47
C ILE A 337 -35.79 -0.55 -19.45
N THR A 338 -36.21 -0.25 -20.68
CA THR A 338 -35.43 0.48 -21.69
C THR A 338 -35.71 1.98 -21.59
N GLU A 339 -34.67 2.80 -21.56
CA GLU A 339 -34.80 4.25 -21.77
C GLU A 339 -34.99 4.50 -23.29
N ASP A 340 -36.17 4.95 -23.74
CA ASP A 340 -36.23 6.11 -24.66
C ASP A 340 -37.58 6.86 -24.73
N THR A 341 -37.42 8.18 -24.89
CA THR A 341 -38.30 9.26 -25.38
C THR A 341 -39.78 9.44 -24.93
N SER A 342 -40.05 10.71 -24.60
CA SER A 342 -41.32 11.47 -24.74
C SER A 342 -42.16 11.71 -23.48
N VAL A 343 -42.51 13.00 -23.30
CA VAL A 343 -43.17 13.56 -22.12
C VAL A 343 -44.69 13.58 -22.30
N LYS A 344 -45.44 13.10 -21.31
CA LYS A 344 -46.76 13.65 -20.93
C LYS A 344 -47.18 13.23 -19.51
N THR A 345 -46.90 14.15 -18.57
CA THR A 345 -47.68 14.46 -17.36
C THR A 345 -48.67 13.42 -16.83
N LYS A 346 -48.30 12.79 -15.69
CA LYS A 346 -49.18 12.70 -14.51
C LYS A 346 -48.37 13.05 -13.26
N GLU A 347 -48.84 14.04 -12.52
CA GLU A 347 -48.25 14.49 -11.26
C GLU A 347 -48.61 13.55 -10.09
N ASN A 348 -47.91 13.77 -8.97
CA ASN A 348 -48.30 13.39 -7.61
C ASN A 348 -48.19 11.91 -7.21
N ASN A 349 -46.97 11.55 -6.80
CA ASN A 349 -46.77 11.28 -5.38
C ASN A 349 -45.49 11.97 -4.88
N ILE A 350 -45.63 13.25 -4.54
CA ILE A 350 -44.55 14.06 -3.97
C ILE A 350 -44.37 13.61 -2.51
N VAL A 351 -43.27 12.90 -2.22
CA VAL A 351 -42.82 12.75 -0.84
C VAL A 351 -42.27 14.11 -0.42
N GLU A 352 -43.13 14.92 0.20
CA GLU A 352 -42.77 16.26 0.66
C GLU A 352 -41.66 16.16 1.72
N VAL A 353 -40.45 16.59 1.34
CA VAL A 353 -39.29 16.63 2.24
C VAL A 353 -39.53 17.72 3.28
N LYS A 354 -40.12 17.35 4.42
CA LYS A 354 -40.48 18.30 5.48
C LYS A 354 -39.23 18.97 6.07
N ASP A 355 -39.30 20.28 6.26
CA ASP A 355 -38.24 21.08 6.88
C ASP A 355 -38.18 20.80 8.39
N SER A 356 -37.01 20.44 8.94
CA SER A 356 -36.84 20.26 10.39
C SER A 356 -36.75 21.58 11.17
N GLY A 357 -36.73 22.72 10.48
CA GLY A 357 -36.42 24.03 11.04
C GLY A 357 -34.92 24.26 11.29
N VAL A 358 -34.11 23.19 11.34
CA VAL A 358 -32.66 23.29 11.53
C VAL A 358 -32.01 23.96 10.32
N ARG A 359 -31.06 24.86 10.60
CA ARG A 359 -30.21 25.53 9.61
C ARG A 359 -28.75 25.19 9.88
N HIS A 360 -28.00 24.90 8.83
CA HIS A 360 -26.59 24.58 8.90
C HIS A 360 -25.78 25.54 8.01
N LYS A 361 -24.88 26.33 8.60
CA LYS A 361 -23.96 27.20 7.85
C LYS A 361 -22.71 26.42 7.43
N VAL A 362 -22.56 26.20 6.13
CA VAL A 362 -21.47 25.43 5.50
C VAL A 362 -20.11 26.04 5.83
N LYS A 363 -19.20 25.20 6.33
CA LYS A 363 -17.81 25.55 6.64
C LYS A 363 -16.84 24.99 5.58
N ARG A 364 -15.63 25.55 5.53
CA ARG A 364 -14.60 25.17 4.56
C ARG A 364 -14.22 23.69 4.70
N GLY A 365 -14.51 22.89 3.66
CA GLY A 365 -14.21 21.45 3.60
C GLY A 365 -15.37 20.52 3.98
N GLU A 366 -16.55 21.07 4.30
CA GLU A 366 -17.80 20.30 4.40
C GLU A 366 -18.37 19.98 3.00
N THR A 367 -19.07 18.85 2.89
CA THR A 367 -19.70 18.37 1.64
C THR A 367 -21.10 17.84 1.95
N LEU A 368 -22.00 17.81 0.95
CA LEU A 368 -23.37 17.30 1.14
C LEU A 368 -23.39 15.90 1.79
N SER A 369 -22.51 14.98 1.40
CA SER A 369 -22.44 13.65 1.99
C SER A 369 -22.07 13.66 3.47
N LYS A 370 -21.14 14.52 3.89
CA LYS A 370 -20.76 14.65 5.32
C LYS A 370 -21.87 15.32 6.15
N LEU A 371 -22.62 16.25 5.56
CA LEU A 371 -23.78 16.86 6.21
C LEU A 371 -24.93 15.86 6.34
N ALA A 372 -25.22 15.11 5.27
CA ALA A 372 -26.21 14.03 5.25
C ALA A 372 -25.94 13.00 6.34
N GLU A 373 -24.71 12.49 6.43
CA GLU A 373 -24.24 11.58 7.48
C GLU A 373 -24.38 12.19 8.89
N LYS A 374 -23.93 13.45 9.06
CA LYS A 374 -24.00 14.18 10.33
C LYS A 374 -25.43 14.38 10.85
N TYR A 375 -26.38 14.64 9.95
CA TYR A 375 -27.79 14.87 10.29
C TYR A 375 -28.67 13.62 10.13
N LYS A 376 -28.09 12.48 9.72
CA LYS A 376 -28.80 11.21 9.46
C LYS A 376 -29.96 11.33 8.45
N VAL A 377 -29.79 12.15 7.42
CA VAL A 377 -30.75 12.41 6.34
C VAL A 377 -30.11 12.08 4.98
N SER A 378 -30.89 11.96 3.91
CA SER A 378 -30.29 11.81 2.57
C SER A 378 -29.63 13.11 2.10
N ALA A 379 -28.51 12.98 1.39
CA ALA A 379 -27.89 14.10 0.68
C ALA A 379 -28.80 14.66 -0.42
N ASN A 380 -29.64 13.82 -1.03
CA ASN A 380 -30.65 14.26 -1.99
C ASN A 380 -31.79 15.03 -1.32
N ASP A 381 -32.18 14.68 -0.08
CA ASP A 381 -33.24 15.38 0.63
C ASP A 381 -32.78 16.80 1.03
N ILE A 382 -31.52 16.95 1.49
CA ILE A 382 -30.91 18.27 1.70
C ILE A 382 -30.88 19.07 0.39
N LEU A 383 -30.44 18.45 -0.72
CA LEU A 383 -30.35 19.10 -2.03
C LEU A 383 -31.74 19.56 -2.53
N THR A 384 -32.76 18.72 -2.36
CA THR A 384 -34.15 18.98 -2.77
C THR A 384 -34.80 20.08 -1.92
N LEU A 385 -34.70 19.99 -0.59
CA LEU A 385 -35.26 20.98 0.34
C LEU A 385 -34.63 22.37 0.17
N ASN A 386 -33.37 22.44 -0.25
CA ASN A 386 -32.66 23.69 -0.53
C ASN A 386 -32.72 24.13 -2.01
N LYS A 387 -33.42 23.38 -2.88
CA LYS A 387 -33.52 23.64 -4.32
C LYS A 387 -32.16 23.80 -5.02
N LEU A 388 -31.11 23.13 -4.52
CA LEU A 388 -29.76 23.23 -5.04
C LEU A 388 -29.61 22.40 -6.33
N LYS A 389 -29.14 23.03 -7.41
CA LYS A 389 -28.84 22.33 -8.68
C LYS A 389 -27.42 21.73 -8.75
N ARG A 390 -26.59 21.97 -7.72
CA ARG A 390 -25.17 21.58 -7.65
C ARG A 390 -24.90 20.78 -6.37
N LYS A 391 -23.82 19.99 -6.35
CA LYS A 391 -23.44 19.17 -5.17
C LYS A 391 -22.34 19.82 -4.33
N GLU A 392 -21.71 20.85 -4.89
CA GLU A 392 -20.62 21.64 -4.34
C GLU A 392 -21.21 22.75 -3.44
N LEU A 393 -20.95 22.63 -2.14
CA LEU A 393 -21.44 23.59 -1.14
C LEU A 393 -20.51 24.79 -1.05
N GLN A 394 -21.09 26.00 -1.02
CA GLN A 394 -20.31 27.23 -0.90
C GLN A 394 -20.07 27.57 0.57
N VAL A 395 -18.85 27.97 0.92
CA VAL A 395 -18.50 28.29 2.32
C VAL A 395 -19.28 29.54 2.76
N GLY A 396 -20.06 29.40 3.82
CA GLY A 396 -20.96 30.44 4.33
C GLY A 396 -22.43 30.26 3.94
N GLU A 397 -22.75 29.33 3.03
CA GLU A 397 -24.11 29.00 2.60
C GLU A 397 -24.94 28.40 3.76
N ASN A 398 -26.20 28.81 3.92
CA ASN A 398 -27.09 28.32 4.98
C ASN A 398 -28.07 27.29 4.41
N LEU A 399 -27.91 26.02 4.79
CA LEU A 399 -28.75 24.92 4.34
C LEU A 399 -29.84 24.57 5.36
N LYS A 400 -31.08 24.44 4.89
CA LYS A 400 -32.19 23.79 5.57
C LYS A 400 -31.92 22.29 5.69
N ILE A 401 -32.19 21.68 6.84
CA ILE A 401 -32.02 20.24 7.03
C ILE A 401 -33.41 19.55 7.04
N PRO A 402 -33.61 18.44 6.31
CA PRO A 402 -34.83 17.64 6.36
C PRO A 402 -35.18 17.07 7.73
N ALA A 403 -36.47 16.87 8.00
CA ALA A 403 -36.97 16.14 9.15
C ALA A 403 -37.03 14.62 8.86
N THR A 404 -36.52 13.79 9.79
CA THR A 404 -36.53 12.32 9.66
C THR A 404 -37.85 11.73 10.14
N ALA A 405 -38.54 10.98 9.28
CA ALA A 405 -39.84 10.37 9.59
C ALA A 405 -39.71 8.99 10.27
N LYS A 406 -39.51 8.97 11.59
CA LYS A 406 -40.09 7.98 12.53
C LYS A 406 -39.91 8.43 13.99
N SER A 407 -41.02 8.43 14.72
CA SER A 407 -41.11 8.68 16.17
C SER A 407 -40.63 7.43 16.96
N GLU A 408 -40.31 7.44 18.25
CA GLU A 408 -40.60 8.37 19.37
C GLU A 408 -39.36 8.50 20.33
N THR A 409 -39.34 9.06 21.55
CA THR A 409 -40.35 9.74 22.43
C THR A 409 -39.66 10.86 23.27
N SER A 410 -40.41 11.51 24.17
CA SER A 410 -40.04 12.53 25.20
C SER A 410 -39.42 11.93 26.49
N ASN A 411 -38.77 12.63 27.44
CA ASN A 411 -38.95 13.95 28.12
C ASN A 411 -37.58 14.53 28.59
N LYS A 412 -37.31 15.85 28.75
CA LYS A 412 -37.68 16.81 29.84
C LYS A 412 -37.36 16.30 31.28
N THR A 413 -36.80 17.02 32.27
CA THR A 413 -36.18 18.37 32.47
C THR A 413 -35.36 18.34 33.81
N GLU A 414 -34.61 19.41 34.17
CA GLU A 414 -33.98 19.78 35.48
C GLU A 414 -32.43 19.58 35.55
N LYS A 415 -31.54 20.52 35.96
CA LYS A 415 -31.49 21.76 36.78
C LYS A 415 -31.08 21.54 38.25
N GLY A 416 -29.80 21.75 38.62
CA GLY A 416 -29.38 21.84 40.05
C GLY A 416 -27.88 21.71 40.38
N LYS A 417 -27.22 22.86 40.62
CA LYS A 417 -26.11 23.21 41.56
C LYS A 417 -24.94 22.25 41.91
N ASP A 418 -23.73 22.76 41.68
CA ASP A 418 -22.59 23.01 42.62
C ASP A 418 -22.22 22.01 43.75
N ILE A 419 -20.92 21.66 43.86
CA ILE A 419 -19.99 22.05 44.96
C ILE A 419 -18.58 21.39 44.83
N GLU A 420 -17.55 22.23 45.02
CA GLU A 420 -16.14 22.04 45.47
C GLU A 420 -15.15 20.95 44.98
N THR A 421 -13.88 21.40 44.89
CA THR A 421 -12.62 20.65 44.81
C THR A 421 -11.89 20.70 46.17
N PRO A 422 -11.05 19.70 46.56
CA PRO A 422 -9.60 19.85 46.31
C PRO A 422 -8.80 18.56 46.00
N LYS A 423 -7.53 18.74 45.58
CA LYS A 423 -6.44 17.74 45.41
C LYS A 423 -5.60 17.59 46.70
N PRO A 424 -4.42 16.91 46.77
CA PRO A 424 -3.82 15.77 46.01
C PRO A 424 -3.55 14.54 46.95
N VAL A 425 -2.91 13.40 46.61
CA VAL A 425 -1.47 13.14 46.33
C VAL A 425 -1.23 11.65 45.96
N ASP A 426 -0.41 11.44 44.92
CA ASP A 426 0.54 10.34 44.59
C ASP A 426 0.41 8.88 45.12
N LYS A 427 0.38 7.91 44.19
CA LYS A 427 1.30 6.73 44.08
C LYS A 427 0.90 5.75 42.96
N SER A 428 1.89 5.20 42.24
CA SER A 428 1.79 4.03 41.35
C SER A 428 2.32 2.75 42.07
N PRO A 429 2.35 1.52 41.50
CA PRO A 429 1.73 0.97 40.27
C PRO A 429 1.01 -0.40 40.46
N LYS A 430 0.18 -0.85 39.48
CA LYS A 430 0.26 -2.19 38.80
C LYS A 430 -0.90 -2.50 37.84
N THR A 431 -0.56 -3.34 36.85
CA THR A 431 -1.33 -3.95 35.75
C THR A 431 -2.70 -4.58 36.07
N GLN A 432 -3.69 -4.37 35.20
CA GLN A 432 -4.22 -5.40 34.27
C GLN A 432 -5.20 -4.79 33.25
N GLY A 433 -5.41 -5.44 32.09
CA GLY A 433 -6.13 -4.86 30.95
C GLY A 433 -7.65 -5.02 30.99
N LYS A 434 -8.36 -4.07 30.37
CA LYS A 434 -9.74 -4.19 29.86
C LYS A 434 -9.96 -3.15 28.76
N SER A 435 -10.72 -3.51 27.73
CA SER A 435 -11.08 -2.66 26.59
C SER A 435 -11.91 -1.44 27.01
N LYS A 436 -11.67 -0.27 26.39
CA LYS A 436 -12.47 0.95 26.58
C LYS A 436 -12.74 1.66 25.23
N PRO A 437 -13.82 2.46 25.10
CA PRO A 437 -14.26 3.02 23.82
C PRO A 437 -13.34 4.07 23.21
N GLU A 438 -13.45 4.23 21.90
CA GLU A 438 -12.68 5.17 21.08
C GLU A 438 -13.09 6.63 21.34
N VAL A 439 -12.31 7.31 22.20
CA VAL A 439 -12.41 8.76 22.40
C VAL A 439 -11.75 9.47 21.21
N LYS A 440 -12.43 10.47 20.63
CA LYS A 440 -11.82 11.38 19.64
C LYS A 440 -10.82 12.29 20.35
N GLU A 441 -9.58 11.85 20.49
CA GLU A 441 -8.51 12.67 21.06
C GLU A 441 -8.36 13.98 20.27
N ALA A 442 -8.32 15.10 20.99
CA ALA A 442 -8.04 16.39 20.40
C ALA A 442 -6.59 16.44 19.94
N VAL A 443 -6.36 16.87 18.70
CA VAL A 443 -5.00 17.02 18.14
C VAL A 443 -4.17 17.94 19.05
N PRO A 444 -3.02 17.47 19.58
CA PRO A 444 -2.23 18.26 20.51
C PRO A 444 -1.58 19.45 19.81
N LYS A 445 -1.37 20.55 20.53
CA LYS A 445 -0.82 21.81 19.95
C LYS A 445 0.55 21.63 19.29
N PHE A 446 1.38 20.79 19.91
CA PHE A 446 2.70 20.40 19.42
C PHE A 446 2.85 18.89 19.49
N HIS A 447 3.70 18.35 18.64
CA HIS A 447 4.20 16.99 18.71
C HIS A 447 5.73 17.03 18.72
N THR A 448 6.34 16.24 19.61
CA THR A 448 7.79 16.02 19.64
C THR A 448 8.10 14.84 18.74
N VAL A 449 8.79 15.11 17.62
CA VAL A 449 9.16 14.12 16.60
C VAL A 449 9.89 12.96 17.26
N LYS A 450 9.28 11.77 17.28
CA LYS A 450 9.90 10.57 17.82
C LYS A 450 11.02 10.10 16.89
N LYS A 451 11.89 9.24 17.40
CA LYS A 451 12.89 8.55 16.58
C LYS A 451 12.17 7.83 15.44
N ASN A 452 12.64 8.03 14.20
CA ASN A 452 12.09 7.45 12.98
C ASN A 452 10.75 8.03 12.46
N GLU A 453 10.29 9.17 12.94
CA GLU A 453 9.13 9.88 12.33
C GLU A 453 9.57 10.90 11.26
N THR A 454 8.73 11.05 10.24
CA THR A 454 8.80 12.10 9.21
C THR A 454 7.60 13.05 9.32
N LEU A 455 7.69 14.25 8.75
CA LEU A 455 6.58 15.22 8.73
C LEU A 455 5.30 14.59 8.16
N TYR A 456 5.42 13.68 7.20
CA TYR A 456 4.30 12.97 6.56
C TYR A 456 3.75 11.82 7.40
N SER A 457 4.57 11.14 8.20
CA SER A 457 4.08 10.18 9.20
C SER A 457 3.24 10.88 10.28
N ILE A 458 3.70 12.05 10.73
CA ILE A 458 3.04 12.86 11.75
C ILE A 458 1.77 13.51 11.19
N ALA A 459 1.82 14.03 9.96
CA ALA A 459 0.64 14.48 9.21
C ALA A 459 -0.45 13.39 9.14
N ARG A 460 -0.05 12.15 8.89
CA ARG A 460 -0.95 10.99 8.82
C ARG A 460 -1.50 10.59 10.19
N GLU A 461 -0.67 10.55 11.23
CA GLU A 461 -1.04 10.26 12.64
C GLU A 461 -2.19 11.19 13.09
N TYR A 462 -2.02 12.50 12.90
CA TYR A 462 -3.02 13.51 13.32
C TYR A 462 -4.06 13.87 12.24
N LYS A 463 -4.05 13.18 11.08
CA LYS A 463 -4.96 13.43 9.94
C LYS A 463 -4.93 14.89 9.45
N ILE A 464 -3.76 15.52 9.51
CA ILE A 464 -3.49 16.89 9.02
C ILE A 464 -2.85 16.80 7.63
N ALA A 465 -3.18 17.73 6.72
CA ALA A 465 -2.49 17.82 5.44
C ALA A 465 -1.02 18.29 5.63
N PRO A 466 -0.01 17.67 5.00
CA PRO A 466 1.41 18.06 5.19
C PRO A 466 1.70 19.54 4.93
N ASN A 467 1.05 20.11 3.91
CA ASN A 467 1.15 21.55 3.60
C ASN A 467 0.63 22.47 4.72
N LYS A 468 -0.32 22.01 5.55
CA LYS A 468 -0.79 22.72 6.74
C LYS A 468 0.26 22.65 7.86
N LEU A 469 0.94 21.51 8.05
CA LEU A 469 2.06 21.42 8.99
C LEU A 469 3.24 22.31 8.56
N LEU A 470 3.56 22.39 7.27
CA LEU A 470 4.58 23.31 6.76
C LEU A 470 4.22 24.77 7.03
N LYS A 471 2.97 25.19 6.79
CA LYS A 471 2.51 26.55 7.12
C LYS A 471 2.57 26.88 8.61
N LEU A 472 2.37 25.90 9.48
CA LEU A 472 2.51 26.03 10.93
C LEU A 472 3.97 26.03 11.41
N ASN A 473 4.89 25.57 10.57
CA ASN A 473 6.32 25.40 10.88
C ASN A 473 7.19 25.91 9.72
N PRO A 474 7.15 27.22 9.40
CA PRO A 474 7.86 27.79 8.24
C PRO A 474 9.39 27.59 8.29
N GLN A 475 9.96 27.29 9.46
CA GLN A 475 11.36 26.90 9.62
C GLN A 475 11.71 25.56 8.92
N LEU A 476 10.73 24.70 8.63
CA LEU A 476 10.91 23.41 7.94
C LEU A 476 11.00 23.60 6.43
N LYS A 477 11.96 24.39 5.94
CA LYS A 477 12.07 24.83 4.52
C LYS A 477 12.03 23.69 3.48
N ASN A 478 12.42 22.47 3.86
CA ASN A 478 12.40 21.27 3.01
C ASN A 478 11.58 20.11 3.64
N GLY A 479 10.66 20.38 4.57
CA GLY A 479 9.85 19.37 5.27
C GLY A 479 10.60 18.34 6.15
N LYS A 480 11.94 18.37 6.16
CA LYS A 480 12.78 17.55 7.03
C LYS A 480 12.52 17.88 8.50
N VAL A 481 12.30 16.84 9.30
CA VAL A 481 12.18 16.92 10.77
C VAL A 481 13.27 16.08 11.43
N LEU A 482 13.76 16.54 12.59
CA LEU A 482 14.78 15.86 13.38
C LEU A 482 14.16 15.19 14.62
N SER A 483 14.69 14.03 15.02
CA SER A 483 14.28 13.37 16.26
C SER A 483 14.46 14.31 17.47
N GLY A 484 13.43 14.46 18.29
CA GLY A 484 13.38 15.40 19.41
C GLY A 484 12.94 16.82 19.05
N GLN A 485 12.82 17.16 17.76
CA GLN A 485 12.31 18.46 17.33
C GLN A 485 10.81 18.57 17.66
N LYS A 486 10.39 19.70 18.24
CA LYS A 486 8.96 20.02 18.39
C LYS A 486 8.43 20.65 17.11
N ILE A 487 7.34 20.11 16.59
CA ILE A 487 6.58 20.70 15.48
C ILE A 487 5.16 21.05 15.94
N LYS A 488 4.66 22.17 15.43
CA LYS A 488 3.34 22.74 15.71
C LYS A 488 2.28 22.07 14.84
N LEU A 489 1.20 21.58 15.44
CA LEU A 489 0.11 20.88 14.71
C LEU A 489 -1.18 21.71 14.60
N THR A 490 -1.34 22.70 15.48
CA THR A 490 -2.49 23.63 15.48
C THR A 490 -2.02 25.08 15.50
N GLU A 491 -2.86 25.98 14.98
CA GLU A 491 -2.63 27.42 15.11
C GLU A 491 -2.69 27.84 16.59
N ASP A 492 -2.07 28.96 16.94
CA ASP A 492 -2.35 29.58 18.23
C ASP A 492 -3.76 30.15 18.18
N GLN A 493 -4.58 29.83 19.17
CA GLN A 493 -5.83 30.58 19.36
C GLN A 493 -5.44 31.96 19.89
N GLY A 494 -5.31 32.91 18.96
CA GLY A 494 -5.18 34.32 19.30
C GLY A 494 -6.39 34.73 20.12
N LYS A 495 -6.15 35.28 21.31
CA LYS A 495 -7.16 36.04 22.04
C LYS A 495 -7.59 37.19 21.11
N LYS A 496 -8.85 37.17 20.72
CA LYS A 496 -9.57 38.36 20.25
C LYS A 496 -10.24 39.02 21.45
#